data_AF-A0A5C4ML64-F1
#
_entry.id   AF-A0A5C4ML64-F1
#
_cell.length_a   1.000
_cell.length_b   1.000
_cell.length_c   1.000
_cell.angle_alpha   90.00
_cell.angle_beta   90.00
_cell.angle_gamma   90.00
#
_symmetry.space_group_name_H-M   'P 1'
#
loop_
_entity.id
_entity.type
_entity.pdbx_description
1 polymer ?
#
loop_
_entity_poly.entity_id
_entity_poly.type
_entity_poly.pdbx_seq_one_letter_code
_entity_poly.pdbx_strand_id
1 'polypeptide(L)' 'MNEEDQAKEDRIRTRIDAITHRLQKIAAMEGDAVWVGGLAARGVFEAERDRLISENEELLERWESLYKPPQ' A
#
# COMPACT_ATOMS: atom_id res chain seq x y z
N MET A 1 -17.27 -4.96 19.05
CA MET A 1 -15.95 -4.37 18.75
C MET A 1 -15.67 -3.36 19.84
N ASN A 2 -14.55 -3.48 20.55
CA ASN A 2 -14.20 -2.54 21.61
C ASN A 2 -13.57 -1.27 21.00
N GLU A 3 -13.42 -0.19 21.80
CA GLU A 3 -12.82 1.07 21.33
C GLU A 3 -11.38 0.90 20.83
N GLU A 4 -10.63 -0.05 21.40
CA GLU A 4 -9.25 -0.33 20.98
C GLU A 4 -9.17 -0.95 19.58
N ASP A 5 -10.10 -1.83 19.24
CA ASP A 5 -10.18 -2.51 17.95
C ASP A 5 -10.62 -1.53 16.86
N GLN A 6 -11.53 -0.61 17.20
CA GLN A 6 -11.90 0.51 16.32
C GLN A 6 -10.67 1.40 16.03
N ALA A 7 -9.90 1.76 17.07
CA ALA A 7 -8.69 2.56 16.89
C ALA A 7 -7.60 1.83 16.09
N LYS A 8 -7.48 0.50 16.20
CA LYS A 8 -6.59 -0.32 15.37
C LYS A 8 -7.05 -0.34 13.91
N GLU A 9 -8.36 -0.53 13.69
CA GLU A 9 -8.97 -0.52 12.36
C GLU A 9 -8.74 0.82 11.65
N ASP A 10 -8.98 1.95 12.33
CA ASP A 10 -8.79 3.28 11.76
C ASP A 10 -7.33 3.55 11.38
N ARG A 11 -6.37 3.08 12.18
CA ARG A 11 -4.94 3.19 11.88
C ARG A 11 -4.55 2.35 10.66
N ILE A 12 -5.07 1.12 10.56
CA ILE A 12 -4.81 0.25 9.42
C ILE A 12 -5.37 0.87 8.14
N ARG A 13 -6.62 1.34 8.17
CA ARG A 13 -7.26 2.01 7.03
C ARG A 13 -6.49 3.25 6.58
N THR A 14 -6.12 4.12 7.52
CA THR A 14 -5.33 5.34 7.22
C THR A 14 -4.02 4.97 6.53
N ARG A 15 -3.38 3.87 6.94
CA ARG A 15 -2.13 3.42 6.34
C ARG A 15 -2.33 2.83 4.94
N ILE A 16 -3.37 2.01 4.75
CA ILE A 16 -3.76 1.47 3.43
C ILE A 16 -4.04 2.60 2.43
N ASP A 17 -4.76 3.64 2.85
CA ASP A 17 -5.07 4.81 2.00
C ASP A 17 -3.78 5.55 1.58
N ALA A 18 -2.87 5.77 2.54
CA ALA A 18 -1.59 6.41 2.26
C ALA A 18 -0.71 5.60 1.29
N ILE A 19 -0.67 4.27 1.45
CA ILE A 19 0.03 3.36 0.54
C ILE A 19 -0.60 3.40 -0.84
N THR A 20 -1.93 3.34 -0.93
CA THR A 20 -2.67 3.37 -2.19
C THR A 20 -2.40 4.66 -2.97
N HIS A 21 -2.45 5.82 -2.30
CA HIS A 21 -2.09 7.10 -2.93
C HIS A 21 -0.63 7.14 -3.39
N ARG A 22 0.30 6.54 -2.62
CA ARG A 22 1.71 6.49 -3.01
C ARG A 22 1.93 5.61 -4.24
N LEU A 23 1.27 4.46 -4.31
CA LEU A 23 1.31 3.56 -5.47
C LEU A 23 0.73 4.23 -6.72
N GLN A 24 -0.38 4.97 -6.60
CA GLN A 24 -0.94 5.75 -7.71
C GLN A 24 0.04 6.82 -8.21
N LYS A 25 0.74 7.50 -7.30
CA LYS A 25 1.77 8.49 -7.65
C LYS A 25 2.96 7.85 -8.36
N ILE A 26 3.41 6.68 -7.89
CA ILE A 26 4.46 5.90 -8.56
C ILE A 26 4.01 5.52 -9.97
N ALA A 27 2.79 5.00 -10.14
CA ALA A 27 2.27 4.63 -11.45
C ALA A 27 2.18 5.84 -12.41
N ALA A 28 1.79 7.02 -11.93
CA ALA A 28 1.79 8.24 -12.71
C ALA A 28 3.22 8.65 -13.13
N MET A 29 4.17 8.61 -12.19
CA MET A 29 5.58 8.90 -12.47
C MET A 29 6.21 7.91 -13.47
N GLU A 30 5.91 6.61 -13.34
CA GLU A 30 6.36 5.58 -14.27
C GLU A 30 5.72 5.77 -15.66
N GLY A 31 4.44 6.14 -15.72
CA GLY A 31 3.73 6.46 -16.96
C GLY A 31 4.31 7.69 -17.69
N ASP A 32 4.55 8.78 -16.96
CA ASP A 32 5.17 10.00 -17.50
C ASP A 32 6.59 9.72 -18.00
N ALA A 33 7.37 8.93 -17.27
CA ALA A 33 8.75 8.63 -17.64
C ALA A 33 8.86 7.71 -18.86
N VAL A 34 7.89 6.81 -19.07
CA VAL A 34 7.74 6.06 -20.32
C VAL A 34 7.42 7.01 -21.49
N TRP A 35 6.62 8.04 -21.26
CA TRP A 35 6.21 9.00 -22.30
C TRP A 35 7.31 9.99 -22.71
N VAL A 36 8.16 10.45 -21.77
CA VAL A 36 9.22 11.44 -22.02
C VAL A 36 10.53 10.82 -22.56
N GLY A 37 10.61 9.48 -22.69
CA GLY A 37 11.55 8.83 -23.61
C GLY A 37 12.76 8.13 -22.99
N GLY A 38 12.55 7.02 -22.28
CA GLY A 38 13.66 6.08 -22.08
C GLY A 38 13.37 4.81 -21.30
N LEU A 39 13.91 3.70 -21.81
CA LEU A 39 14.06 2.41 -21.14
C LEU A 39 14.72 2.53 -19.75
N ALA A 40 15.45 3.62 -19.49
CA ALA A 40 16.19 3.91 -18.25
C ALA A 40 15.33 4.38 -17.06
N ALA A 41 14.06 4.77 -17.28
CA ALA A 41 13.16 5.14 -16.19
C ALA A 41 12.27 3.99 -15.69
N ARG A 42 12.25 2.86 -16.41
CA ARG A 42 11.58 1.65 -15.94
C ARG A 42 12.32 1.09 -14.74
N GLY A 43 11.59 0.87 -13.65
CA GLY A 43 12.12 0.19 -12.47
C GLY A 43 12.75 1.10 -11.41
N VAL A 44 12.80 2.42 -11.63
CA VAL A 44 13.30 3.37 -10.60
C VAL A 44 12.52 3.26 -9.30
N PHE A 45 11.23 2.96 -9.38
CA PHE A 45 10.35 2.82 -8.24
C PHE A 45 9.97 1.36 -7.94
N GLU A 46 10.58 0.37 -8.60
CA GLU A 46 10.22 -1.05 -8.44
C GLU A 46 10.41 -1.51 -7.00
N ALA A 47 11.58 -1.25 -6.40
CA ALA A 47 11.84 -1.60 -5.00
C ALA A 47 10.88 -0.89 -4.02
N GLU A 48 10.51 0.37 -4.30
CA GLU A 48 9.56 1.10 -3.45
C GLU A 48 8.13 0.53 -3.62
N ARG A 49 7.73 0.25 -4.85
CA ARG A 49 6.43 -0.37 -5.18
C ARG A 49 6.29 -1.73 -4.52
N ASP A 50 7.28 -2.60 -4.63
CA ASP A 50 7.24 -3.95 -4.07
C ASP A 50 7.16 -3.91 -2.54
N ARG A 51 7.93 -3.01 -1.90
CA ARG A 51 7.83 -2.77 -0.45
C ARG A 51 6.43 -2.30 -0.04
N LEU A 52 5.85 -1.37 -0.79
CA LEU A 52 4.51 -0.83 -0.50
C LEU A 52 3.42 -1.89 -0.70
N ILE A 53 3.54 -2.74 -1.72
CA ILE A 53 2.62 -3.86 -1.95
C ILE A 53 2.70 -4.84 -0.78
N SER A 54 3.90 -5.26 -0.39
CA SER A 54 4.10 -6.16 0.74
C SER A 54 3.53 -5.59 2.04
N GLU A 55 3.77 -4.30 2.33
CA GLU A 55 3.21 -3.64 3.50
C GLU A 55 1.68 -3.59 3.45
N ASN A 56 1.10 -3.36 2.26
CA ASN A 56 -0.35 -3.34 2.09
C ASN A 56 -0.99 -4.73 2.32
N GLU A 57 -0.34 -5.78 1.82
CA GLU A 57 -0.79 -7.17 2.03
C GLU A 57 -0.77 -7.55 3.53
N GLU A 58 0.32 -7.22 4.24
CA GLU A 58 0.41 -7.42 5.70
C GLU A 58 -0.69 -6.65 6.47
N LEU A 59 -1.00 -5.42 6.04
CA LEU A 59 -2.05 -4.61 6.65
C LEU A 59 -3.44 -5.18 6.39
N LEU A 60 -3.70 -5.70 5.18
CA LEU A 60 -4.96 -6.36 4.84
C LEU A 60 -5.13 -7.65 5.64
N GLU A 61 -4.08 -8.47 5.77
CA GLU A 61 -4.12 -9.67 6.61
C GLU A 61 -4.37 -9.31 8.08
N ARG A 62 -3.70 -8.27 8.58
CA ARG A 62 -3.93 -7.77 9.94
C ARG A 62 -5.35 -7.24 10.12
N TRP A 63 -5.91 -6.58 9.12
CA TRP A 63 -7.30 -6.13 9.15
C TRP A 63 -8.29 -7.30 9.18
N GLU A 64 -8.07 -8.33 8.34
CA GLU A 64 -8.87 -9.56 8.37
C GLU A 64 -8.80 -10.26 9.72
N SER A 65 -7.63 -10.27 10.36
CA SER A 65 -7.44 -10.88 11.68
C SER A 65 -8.25 -10.21 12.80
N LEU A 66 -8.65 -8.93 12.64
CA LEU A 66 -9.53 -8.26 13.60
C LEU A 66 -10.96 -8.85 13.59
N TYR A 67 -11.36 -9.53 12.50
CA TYR A 67 -12.68 -10.13 12.37
C TYR A 67 -12.69 -11.66 12.43
N LYS A 68 -11.53 -12.32 12.33
CA LYS A 68 -11.40 -13.76 12.55
C LYS A 68 -11.14 -14.02 14.04
N PRO A 69 -11.98 -14.82 14.74
CA PRO A 69 -11.65 -15.25 16.08
C PRO A 69 -10.37 -16.10 16.05
N PRO A 70 -9.50 -16.03 17.07
CA PRO A 70 -8.37 -16.95 17.17
C PRO A 70 -8.90 -18.39 17.18
N GLN A 71 -8.36 -19.23 16.30
CA GLN A 71 -8.67 -20.67 16.25
C GLN A 71 -8.11 -21.39 17.47
#